data_AF-L0EFE3-F1
#
_entry.id   AF-L0EFE3-F1
#
_cell.length_a   1.000
_cell.length_b   1.000
_cell.length_c   1.000
_cell.angle_alpha   90.00
_cell.angle_beta   90.00
_cell.angle_gamma   90.00
#
_symmetry.space_group_name_H-M   'P 1'
#
loop_
_entity.id
_entity.type
_entity.pdbx_description
1 polymer ?
#
loop_
_entity_poly.entity_id
_entity_poly.type
_entity_poly.pdbx_seq_one_letter_code
_entity_poly.pdbx_strand_id
1 'polypeptide(L)'
;MSLTAGTTVRLETVREAPPNGFILSDGERTVLLPYGEIVGERPNPGDVVEVFLFHDTLDRLTATTRKPLLQLGGIARLKAADVHPRYGCFLEMGLGRQLLLPNAELPRERELRPRPGDELFVRMAHDKSGRIIAELAEEADLQQLAVPAPAAWFNRTVRGWVTRHAKVGAFVFVDGEALRAGVLGLIPSSEQTRPLRLGEAFEARVTFVREDGRINLSMRPRKEIGREEDAGRILEYLRSRNTGAMPYSDETPPDVIQRKFGISKAAFKRALGKLMREGIVRQEGSWTYLNEQQDQP
;
A
#
# COMPACT_ATOMS: atom_id res chain seq x y z
N MET A 1 -35.76 -15.67 -6.04
CA MET A 1 -34.29 -15.50 -5.96
C MET A 1 -33.87 -15.90 -4.55
N SER A 2 -32.69 -16.44 -4.29
CA SER A 2 -32.30 -16.67 -2.88
C SER A 2 -31.85 -15.36 -2.25
N LEU A 3 -32.50 -14.93 -1.17
CA LEU A 3 -31.99 -13.84 -0.32
C LEU A 3 -30.65 -14.29 0.31
N THR A 4 -29.55 -13.72 -0.17
CA THR A 4 -28.19 -14.12 0.18
C THR A 4 -27.43 -12.95 0.80
N ALA A 5 -26.82 -13.14 1.97
CA ALA A 5 -25.99 -12.11 2.60
C ALA A 5 -24.82 -11.71 1.70
N GLY A 6 -24.47 -10.42 1.68
CA GLY A 6 -23.44 -9.89 0.79
C GLY A 6 -23.97 -9.40 -0.56
N THR A 7 -25.28 -9.44 -0.81
CA THR A 7 -25.89 -8.99 -2.07
C THR A 7 -26.82 -7.80 -1.87
N THR A 8 -26.90 -6.92 -2.87
CA THR A 8 -27.94 -5.88 -2.93
C THR A 8 -29.08 -6.38 -3.79
N VAL A 9 -30.29 -6.25 -3.26
CA VAL A 9 -31.54 -6.69 -3.91
C VAL A 9 -32.59 -5.60 -3.80
N ARG A 10 -33.58 -5.63 -4.68
CA ARG A 10 -34.76 -4.76 -4.60
C ARG A 10 -35.92 -5.58 -4.05
N LEU A 11 -36.49 -5.15 -2.92
CA LEU A 11 -37.55 -5.88 -2.22
C LEU A 11 -38.75 -4.96 -1.98
N GLU A 12 -39.95 -5.53 -2.01
CA GLU A 12 -41.19 -4.81 -1.72
C GLU A 12 -41.39 -4.71 -0.21
N THR A 13 -41.79 -3.53 0.26
CA THR A 13 -42.15 -3.28 1.65
C THR A 13 -43.56 -3.79 1.90
N VAL A 14 -43.70 -4.92 2.60
CA VAL A 14 -45.02 -5.54 2.83
C VAL A 14 -45.80 -4.80 3.91
N ARG A 15 -45.14 -4.50 5.03
CA ARG A 15 -45.72 -3.81 6.17
C ARG A 15 -44.66 -3.26 7.09
N GLU A 16 -45.04 -2.26 7.88
CA GLU A 16 -44.30 -1.87 9.06
C GLU A 16 -44.52 -2.89 10.20
N ALA A 17 -43.48 -3.16 10.98
CA ALA A 17 -43.49 -4.05 12.14
C ALA A 17 -42.88 -3.33 13.36
N PRO A 18 -43.61 -2.39 13.98
CA PRO A 18 -43.14 -1.69 15.18
C PRO A 18 -42.92 -2.67 16.35
N PRO A 19 -41.90 -2.43 17.21
CA PRO A 19 -40.98 -1.30 17.20
C PRO A 19 -39.70 -1.56 16.38
N ASN A 20 -39.67 -2.60 15.53
CA ASN A 20 -38.43 -3.14 15.00
C ASN A 20 -38.01 -2.52 13.65
N GLY A 21 -38.96 -2.29 12.74
CA GLY A 21 -38.67 -1.77 11.40
C GLY A 21 -39.71 -2.20 10.37
N PHE A 22 -39.28 -2.45 9.13
CA PHE A 22 -40.15 -2.85 8.02
C PHE A 22 -39.88 -4.29 7.58
N ILE A 23 -40.93 -5.01 7.19
CA ILE A 23 -40.79 -6.34 6.59
C ILE A 23 -40.74 -6.18 5.08
N LEU A 24 -39.62 -6.61 4.49
CA LEU A 24 -39.40 -6.63 3.05
C LEU A 24 -39.57 -8.05 2.52
N SER A 25 -40.04 -8.19 1.28
CA SER A 25 -40.32 -9.48 0.64
C SER A 25 -39.87 -9.51 -0.82
N ASP A 26 -39.45 -10.69 -1.27
CA ASP A 26 -39.30 -11.02 -2.70
C ASP A 26 -40.49 -11.84 -3.26
N GLY A 27 -41.55 -11.98 -2.46
CA GLY A 27 -42.74 -12.79 -2.76
C GLY A 27 -42.71 -14.19 -2.14
N GLU A 28 -41.52 -14.73 -1.81
CA GLU A 28 -41.36 -16.07 -1.22
C GLU A 28 -40.80 -15.99 0.21
N ARG A 29 -39.80 -15.12 0.42
CA ARG A 29 -39.08 -14.97 1.68
C ARG A 29 -39.18 -13.54 2.17
N THR A 30 -39.08 -13.38 3.48
CA THR A 30 -39.13 -12.07 4.12
C THR A 30 -37.86 -11.78 4.91
N VAL A 31 -37.52 -10.49 5.00
CA VAL A 31 -36.38 -9.99 5.77
C VAL A 31 -36.78 -8.71 6.51
N LEU A 32 -36.25 -8.51 7.71
CA LEU A 32 -36.44 -7.27 8.45
C LEU A 32 -35.45 -6.20 7.97
N LEU A 33 -35.94 -5.01 7.66
CA LEU A 33 -35.19 -3.75 7.55
C LEU A 33 -35.36 -2.96 8.86
N PRO A 34 -34.39 -3.01 9.80
CA PRO A 34 -34.51 -2.31 11.07
C PRO A 34 -34.51 -0.80 10.89
N TYR A 35 -35.19 -0.04 11.76
CA TYR A 35 -35.21 1.43 11.64
C TYR A 35 -33.81 2.06 11.66
N GLY A 36 -32.87 1.52 12.46
CA GLY A 36 -31.49 2.01 12.53
C GLY A 36 -30.63 1.73 11.29
N GLU A 37 -31.14 0.90 10.37
CA GLU A 37 -30.51 0.54 9.10
C GLU A 37 -31.07 1.33 7.90
N ILE A 38 -31.95 2.29 8.17
CA ILE A 38 -32.52 3.21 7.18
C ILE A 38 -31.71 4.50 7.14
N VAL A 39 -31.23 4.87 5.96
CA VAL A 39 -30.60 6.16 5.68
C VAL A 39 -31.53 6.96 4.79
N GLY A 40 -31.99 8.10 5.28
CA GLY A 40 -32.95 8.95 4.58
C GLY A 40 -34.40 8.63 4.97
N GLU A 41 -35.29 8.63 3.98
CA GLU A 41 -36.72 8.47 4.19
C GLU A 41 -37.11 7.02 4.48
N ARG A 42 -38.13 6.84 5.32
CA ARG A 42 -38.69 5.52 5.60
C ARG A 42 -39.61 5.09 4.45
N PRO A 43 -39.56 3.83 4.03
CA PRO A 43 -40.44 3.34 2.99
C PRO A 43 -41.88 3.21 3.50
N ASN A 44 -42.84 3.35 2.61
CA ASN A 44 -44.23 3.02 2.86
C ASN A 44 -44.52 1.57 2.42
N PRO A 45 -45.55 0.92 2.99
CA PRO A 45 -46.04 -0.34 2.45
C PRO A 45 -46.39 -0.22 0.95
N GLY A 46 -45.91 -1.17 0.14
CA GLY A 46 -45.98 -1.17 -1.32
C GLY A 46 -44.73 -0.62 -2.01
N ASP A 47 -43.84 0.09 -1.31
CA ASP A 47 -42.62 0.64 -1.91
C ASP A 47 -41.59 -0.44 -2.17
N VAL A 48 -40.93 -0.37 -3.33
CA VAL A 48 -39.79 -1.23 -3.67
C VAL A 48 -38.49 -0.53 -3.30
N VAL A 49 -37.77 -1.11 -2.35
CA VAL A 49 -36.55 -0.52 -1.77
C VAL A 49 -35.33 -1.35 -2.17
N GLU A 50 -34.25 -0.69 -2.56
CA GLU A 50 -32.95 -1.31 -2.76
C GLU A 50 -32.24 -1.45 -1.40
N VAL A 51 -31.90 -2.69 -1.02
CA VAL A 51 -31.27 -3.01 0.26
C VAL A 51 -30.11 -3.98 0.11
N PHE A 52 -29.10 -3.83 0.95
CA PHE A 52 -28.03 -4.79 1.13
C PHE A 52 -28.37 -5.79 2.22
N LEU A 53 -28.20 -7.08 1.93
CA LEU A 53 -28.48 -8.16 2.88
C LEU A 53 -27.24 -8.54 3.67
N PHE A 54 -27.37 -8.73 4.97
CA PHE A 54 -26.27 -9.14 5.85
C PHE A 54 -26.80 -9.87 7.10
N HIS A 55 -25.91 -10.41 7.92
CA HIS A 55 -26.29 -11.05 9.19
C HIS A 55 -26.15 -10.07 10.36
N ASP A 56 -27.19 -9.96 11.19
CA ASP A 56 -27.14 -9.18 12.42
C ASP A 56 -26.28 -9.88 13.50
N THR A 57 -26.19 -9.28 14.69
CA THR A 57 -25.43 -9.84 15.82
C THR A 57 -26.03 -11.12 16.41
N LEU A 58 -27.24 -11.51 15.97
CA LEU A 58 -27.93 -12.74 16.35
C LEU A 58 -27.92 -13.77 15.20
N ASP A 59 -27.03 -13.57 14.21
CA ASP A 59 -26.89 -14.41 13.01
C ASP A 59 -28.18 -14.53 12.17
N ARG A 60 -29.07 -13.53 12.24
CA ARG A 60 -30.28 -13.46 11.42
C ARG A 60 -30.02 -12.64 10.18
N LEU A 61 -30.50 -13.13 9.03
CA LEU A 61 -30.48 -12.34 7.80
C LEU A 61 -31.37 -11.09 7.99
N THR A 62 -30.81 -9.93 7.70
CA THR A 62 -31.45 -8.63 7.80
C THR A 62 -31.00 -7.75 6.62
N ALA A 63 -31.57 -6.55 6.53
CA ALA A 63 -31.38 -5.62 5.43
C ALA A 63 -30.94 -4.25 5.92
N THR A 64 -30.20 -3.52 5.07
CA THR A 64 -29.85 -2.11 5.26
C THR A 64 -29.96 -1.35 3.96
N THR A 65 -30.35 -0.08 4.05
CA THR A 65 -30.34 0.86 2.90
C THR A 65 -28.98 1.50 2.69
N ARG A 66 -28.03 1.27 3.61
CA ARG A 66 -26.63 1.70 3.46
C ARG A 66 -26.01 0.99 2.26
N LYS A 67 -25.24 1.73 1.47
CA LYS A 67 -24.56 1.21 0.29
C LYS A 67 -23.20 0.62 0.69
N PRO A 68 -22.96 -0.68 0.46
CA PRO A 68 -21.67 -1.27 0.76
C PRO A 68 -20.62 -0.80 -0.25
N LEU A 69 -19.35 -0.87 0.13
CA LEU A 69 -18.22 -0.60 -0.78
C LEU A 69 -17.90 -1.78 -1.71
N LEU A 70 -18.36 -2.98 -1.36
CA LEU A 70 -18.21 -4.20 -2.15
C LEU A 70 -19.36 -5.17 -1.85
N GLN A 71 -19.64 -6.06 -2.80
CA GLN A 71 -20.61 -7.15 -2.66
C GLN A 71 -19.91 -8.50 -2.70
N LEU A 72 -20.64 -9.57 -2.41
CA LEU A 72 -20.16 -10.94 -2.42
C LEU A 72 -19.43 -11.27 -3.73
N GLY A 73 -18.21 -11.80 -3.62
CA GLY A 73 -17.32 -12.07 -4.76
C GLY A 73 -16.63 -10.83 -5.34
N GLY A 74 -17.09 -9.63 -5.00
CA GLY A 74 -16.49 -8.37 -5.42
C GLY A 74 -15.17 -8.08 -4.70
N ILE A 75 -14.28 -7.37 -5.39
CA ILE A 75 -12.96 -6.98 -4.91
C ILE A 75 -12.94 -5.48 -4.66
N ALA A 76 -12.42 -5.06 -3.51
CA ALA A 76 -12.22 -3.64 -3.21
C ALA A 76 -10.98 -3.41 -2.34
N ARG A 77 -10.46 -2.18 -2.41
CA ARG A 77 -9.47 -1.67 -1.46
C ARG A 77 -10.21 -1.04 -0.29
N LEU A 78 -10.14 -1.65 0.89
CA LEU A 78 -10.85 -1.21 2.09
C LEU A 78 -9.86 -0.74 3.17
N LYS A 79 -10.23 0.30 3.89
CA LYS A 79 -9.42 0.84 4.98
C LYS A 79 -9.58 0.00 6.24
N ALA A 80 -8.47 -0.34 6.88
CA ALA A 80 -8.44 -0.94 8.21
C ALA A 80 -8.92 0.07 9.24
N ALA A 81 -10.04 -0.25 9.90
CA ALA A 81 -10.59 0.55 10.97
C ALA A 81 -9.99 0.20 12.32
N ASP A 82 -9.84 -1.10 12.57
CA ASP A 82 -9.26 -1.64 13.80
C ASP A 82 -8.56 -2.98 13.54
N VAL A 83 -7.67 -3.38 14.45
CA VAL A 83 -6.96 -4.65 14.41
C VAL A 83 -7.03 -5.31 15.78
N HIS A 84 -7.79 -6.40 15.87
CA HIS A 84 -7.98 -7.14 17.10
C HIS A 84 -7.08 -8.39 17.17
N PRO A 85 -6.26 -8.57 18.22
CA PRO A 85 -5.27 -9.66 18.29
C PRO A 85 -5.86 -11.06 18.11
N ARG A 86 -7.09 -11.29 18.57
CA ARG A 86 -7.75 -12.60 18.52
C ARG A 86 -8.49 -12.86 17.19
N TYR A 87 -9.06 -11.82 16.58
CA TYR A 87 -10.01 -12.00 15.48
C TYR A 87 -9.36 -11.71 14.13
N GLY A 88 -8.63 -10.60 14.01
CA GLY A 88 -8.05 -10.15 12.76
C GLY A 88 -8.22 -8.65 12.57
N CYS A 89 -8.30 -8.22 11.31
CA CYS A 89 -8.46 -6.83 10.93
C CYS A 89 -9.91 -6.53 10.59
N PHE A 90 -10.45 -5.43 11.09
CA PHE A 90 -11.80 -4.97 10.77
C PHE A 90 -11.71 -3.86 9.72
N LEU A 91 -12.40 -4.07 8.59
CA LEU A 91 -12.33 -3.22 7.41
C LEU A 91 -13.60 -2.38 7.25
N GLU A 92 -13.44 -1.11 6.93
CA GLU A 92 -14.55 -0.24 6.58
C GLU A 92 -15.17 -0.68 5.25
N MET A 93 -16.44 -1.11 5.28
CA MET A 93 -17.17 -1.58 4.11
C MET A 93 -18.35 -0.69 3.72
N GLY A 94 -18.42 0.54 4.26
CA GLY A 94 -19.48 1.51 3.93
C GLY A 94 -20.82 1.27 4.64
N LEU A 95 -20.86 0.29 5.54
CA LEU A 95 -22.03 0.00 6.38
C LEU A 95 -21.81 0.56 7.78
N GLY A 96 -22.84 0.53 8.63
CA GLY A 96 -22.71 0.87 10.06
C GLY A 96 -21.93 -0.18 10.88
N ARG A 97 -21.14 -1.02 10.21
CA ARG A 97 -20.39 -2.16 10.75
C ARG A 97 -19.23 -2.50 9.82
N GLN A 98 -18.25 -3.21 10.35
CA GLN A 98 -17.01 -3.54 9.65
C GLN A 98 -17.01 -4.99 9.11
N LEU A 99 -16.23 -5.22 8.06
CA LEU A 99 -15.99 -6.54 7.49
C LEU A 99 -14.75 -7.15 8.15
N LEU A 100 -14.88 -8.35 8.72
CA LEU A 100 -13.75 -9.03 9.35
C LEU A 100 -12.86 -9.69 8.30
N LEU A 101 -11.58 -9.32 8.27
CA LEU A 101 -10.49 -10.07 7.67
C LEU A 101 -9.84 -10.96 8.75
N PRO A 102 -10.07 -12.28 8.74
CA PRO A 102 -9.62 -13.16 9.81
C PRO A 102 -8.10 -13.20 9.97
N ASN A 103 -7.63 -13.50 11.18
CA ASN A 103 -6.20 -13.68 11.47
C ASN A 103 -5.50 -14.72 10.58
N ALA A 104 -6.23 -15.70 10.03
CA ALA A 104 -5.70 -16.70 9.12
C ALA A 104 -5.19 -16.11 7.80
N GLU A 105 -5.76 -14.97 7.40
CA GLU A 105 -5.37 -14.22 6.20
C GLU A 105 -4.16 -13.31 6.45
N LEU A 106 -3.87 -12.98 7.71
CA LEU A 106 -2.83 -12.00 8.05
C LEU A 106 -1.43 -12.65 8.11
N PRO A 107 -0.36 -11.88 7.82
CA PRO A 107 1.02 -12.34 8.01
C PRO A 107 1.28 -12.92 9.41
N ARG A 108 2.16 -13.91 9.49
CA ARG A 108 2.55 -14.53 10.76
C ARG A 108 3.37 -13.56 11.60
N GLU A 109 4.26 -12.83 10.95
CA GLU A 109 5.09 -11.77 11.53
C GLU A 109 4.21 -10.57 11.91
N ARG A 110 4.18 -10.22 13.20
CA ARG A 110 3.29 -9.16 13.71
C ARG A 110 3.67 -7.79 13.16
N GLU A 111 4.95 -7.54 12.92
CA GLU A 111 5.47 -6.30 12.37
C GLU A 111 5.06 -6.06 10.90
N LEU A 112 4.63 -7.11 10.19
CA LEU A 112 4.12 -7.03 8.81
C LEU A 112 2.60 -6.92 8.75
N ARG A 113 1.91 -7.05 9.88
CA ARG A 113 0.45 -6.95 9.93
C ARG A 113 -0.02 -5.49 9.73
N PRO A 114 -1.22 -5.29 9.19
CA PRO A 114 -1.80 -3.98 9.03
C PRO A 114 -1.98 -3.26 10.37
N ARG A 115 -2.10 -1.93 10.31
CA ARG A 115 -2.53 -1.05 11.39
C ARG A 115 -3.80 -0.31 10.99
N PRO A 116 -4.55 0.25 11.95
CA PRO A 116 -5.62 1.19 11.65
C PRO A 116 -5.13 2.28 10.69
N GLY A 117 -5.84 2.48 9.59
CA GLY A 117 -5.49 3.41 8.51
C GLY A 117 -4.82 2.79 7.29
N ASP A 118 -4.19 1.62 7.39
CA ASP A 118 -3.68 0.88 6.23
C ASP A 118 -4.85 0.44 5.33
N GLU A 119 -4.65 0.27 4.03
CA GLU A 119 -5.71 -0.08 3.07
C GLU A 119 -5.40 -1.40 2.37
N LEU A 120 -6.33 -2.36 2.47
CA LEU A 120 -6.15 -3.73 2.02
C LEU A 120 -7.04 -4.04 0.82
N PHE A 121 -6.48 -4.72 -0.17
CA PHE A 121 -7.27 -5.32 -1.24
C PHE A 121 -7.85 -6.63 -0.76
N VAL A 122 -9.17 -6.72 -0.74
CA VAL A 122 -9.91 -7.88 -0.25
C VAL A 122 -11.04 -8.25 -1.19
N ARG A 123 -11.44 -9.52 -1.12
CA ARG A 123 -12.67 -10.02 -1.72
C ARG A 123 -13.67 -10.35 -0.62
N MET A 124 -14.94 -10.01 -0.83
CA MET A 124 -15.99 -10.46 0.09
C MET A 124 -16.32 -11.94 -0.17
N ALA A 125 -16.31 -12.73 0.89
CA ALA A 125 -16.62 -14.15 0.88
C ALA A 125 -17.61 -14.49 1.99
N HIS A 126 -17.97 -15.77 2.07
CA HIS A 126 -18.71 -16.32 3.20
C HIS A 126 -17.82 -17.24 4.01
N ASP A 127 -17.98 -17.20 5.33
CA ASP A 127 -17.47 -18.27 6.17
C ASP A 127 -18.32 -19.55 6.04
N LYS A 128 -17.93 -20.62 6.72
CA LYS A 128 -18.65 -21.90 6.72
C LYS A 128 -20.10 -21.80 7.22
N SER A 129 -20.44 -20.72 7.93
CA SER A 129 -21.77 -20.45 8.47
C SER A 129 -22.58 -19.49 7.60
N GLY A 130 -22.05 -19.04 6.45
CA GLY A 130 -22.71 -18.11 5.54
C GLY A 130 -22.57 -16.63 5.92
N ARG A 131 -21.75 -16.29 6.92
CA ARG A 131 -21.52 -14.90 7.33
C ARG A 131 -20.52 -14.23 6.40
N ILE A 132 -20.73 -12.94 6.14
CA ILE A 132 -19.81 -12.17 5.30
C ILE A 132 -18.47 -11.97 6.01
N ILE A 133 -17.38 -12.30 5.30
CA ILE A 133 -16.00 -12.09 5.73
C ILE A 133 -15.19 -11.52 4.57
N ALA A 134 -14.02 -10.97 4.86
CA ALA A 134 -13.01 -10.63 3.88
C ALA A 134 -11.98 -11.75 3.75
N GLU A 135 -11.52 -11.98 2.53
CA GLU A 135 -10.31 -12.74 2.19
C GLU A 135 -9.34 -11.80 1.48
N LEU A 136 -8.03 -12.00 1.64
CA LEU A 136 -7.07 -11.18 0.89
C LEU A 136 -7.22 -11.42 -0.60
N ALA A 137 -7.21 -10.34 -1.40
CA ALA A 137 -7.25 -10.46 -2.84
C ALA A 137 -5.99 -11.17 -3.34
N GLU A 138 -6.19 -12.21 -4.15
CA GLU A 138 -5.09 -12.94 -4.75
C GLU A 138 -4.53 -12.20 -5.98
N GLU A 139 -3.42 -12.70 -6.53
CA GLU A 139 -2.84 -12.12 -7.74
C GLU A 139 -3.83 -12.15 -8.92
N ALA A 140 -4.62 -13.23 -9.06
CA ALA A 140 -5.65 -13.36 -10.09
C ALA A 140 -6.80 -12.35 -9.92
N ASP A 141 -7.16 -12.01 -8.68
CA ASP A 141 -8.15 -10.99 -8.37
C ASP A 141 -7.63 -9.61 -8.79
N LEU A 142 -6.41 -9.28 -8.37
CA LEU A 142 -5.79 -8.00 -8.68
C LEU A 142 -5.48 -7.82 -10.17
N GLN A 143 -5.19 -8.91 -10.88
CA GLN A 143 -4.94 -8.89 -12.32
C GLN A 143 -6.19 -8.40 -13.11
N GLN A 144 -7.40 -8.62 -12.60
CA GLN A 144 -8.64 -8.09 -13.20
C GLN A 144 -8.78 -6.58 -13.05
N LEU A 145 -8.10 -5.99 -12.07
CA LEU A 145 -8.05 -4.54 -11.82
C LEU A 145 -6.79 -3.91 -12.42
N ALA A 146 -5.86 -4.72 -12.93
CA ALA A 146 -4.55 -4.29 -13.36
C ALA A 146 -4.53 -3.92 -14.85
N VAL A 147 -3.83 -2.84 -15.17
CA VAL A 147 -3.47 -2.42 -16.52
C VAL A 147 -1.95 -2.42 -16.67
N PRO A 148 -1.42 -2.64 -17.89
CA PRO A 148 0.01 -2.57 -18.13
C PRO A 148 0.50 -1.13 -17.94
N ALA A 149 1.61 -0.96 -17.21
CA ALA A 149 2.26 0.35 -17.10
C ALA A 149 2.91 0.76 -18.42
N PRO A 150 2.79 2.04 -18.82
CA PRO A 150 3.53 2.55 -19.97
C PRO A 150 5.02 2.66 -19.63
N ALA A 151 5.89 2.45 -20.64
CA ALA A 151 7.34 2.54 -20.48
C ALA A 151 7.80 3.91 -19.92
N ALA A 152 7.02 4.97 -20.16
CA ALA A 152 7.25 6.32 -19.64
C ALA A 152 7.23 6.41 -18.11
N TRP A 153 6.70 5.40 -17.40
CA TRP A 153 6.77 5.34 -15.94
C TRP A 153 8.16 5.06 -15.40
N PHE A 154 9.11 4.64 -16.23
CA PHE A 154 10.49 4.45 -15.81
C PHE A 154 11.03 5.68 -15.08
N ASN A 155 11.62 5.48 -13.90
CA ASN A 155 12.12 6.49 -12.96
C ASN A 155 11.08 7.44 -12.34
N ARG A 156 9.79 7.25 -12.59
CA ARG A 156 8.75 7.99 -11.86
C ARG A 156 8.64 7.50 -10.42
N THR A 157 8.42 8.42 -9.48
CA THR A 157 7.96 8.07 -8.13
C THR A 157 6.46 7.86 -8.17
N VAL A 158 6.03 6.70 -7.68
CA VAL A 158 4.62 6.30 -7.66
C VAL A 158 4.21 5.93 -6.24
N ARG A 159 2.91 6.08 -5.96
CA ARG A 159 2.29 5.67 -4.71
C ARG A 159 1.54 4.37 -4.91
N GLY A 160 1.70 3.44 -3.98
CA GLY A 160 1.01 2.16 -4.02
C GLY A 160 0.77 1.58 -2.63
N TRP A 161 0.23 0.37 -2.61
CA TRP A 161 -0.07 -0.38 -1.40
C TRP A 161 0.52 -1.77 -1.48
N VAL A 162 1.00 -2.29 -0.36
CA VAL A 162 1.46 -3.67 -0.27
C VAL A 162 0.27 -4.62 -0.28
N THR A 163 0.29 -5.59 -1.20
CA THR A 163 -0.77 -6.59 -1.33
C THR A 163 -0.36 -7.95 -0.79
N ARG A 164 0.93 -8.29 -0.84
CA ARG A 164 1.44 -9.58 -0.37
C ARG A 164 2.94 -9.55 -0.11
N HIS A 165 3.40 -10.30 0.88
CA HIS A 165 4.82 -10.54 1.14
C HIS A 165 5.28 -11.88 0.57
N ALA A 166 6.52 -11.92 0.11
CA ALA A 166 7.21 -13.14 -0.29
C ALA A 166 8.71 -13.02 0.00
N LYS A 167 9.45 -14.14 -0.07
CA LYS A 167 10.92 -14.14 0.11
C LYS A 167 11.64 -13.17 -0.83
N VAL A 168 11.12 -13.03 -2.05
CA VAL A 168 11.69 -12.16 -3.10
C VAL A 168 11.47 -10.67 -2.82
N GLY A 169 10.47 -10.30 -2.00
CA GLY A 169 10.11 -8.92 -1.74
C GLY A 169 8.63 -8.72 -1.44
N ALA A 170 8.18 -7.47 -1.57
CA ALA A 170 6.80 -7.08 -1.38
C ALA A 170 6.12 -6.90 -2.74
N PHE A 171 5.05 -7.66 -2.98
CA PHE A 171 4.13 -7.41 -4.08
C PHE A 171 3.24 -6.23 -3.74
N VAL A 172 3.00 -5.40 -4.74
CA VAL A 172 2.33 -4.11 -4.57
C VAL A 172 1.34 -3.87 -5.69
N PHE A 173 0.36 -3.03 -5.39
CA PHE A 173 -0.57 -2.48 -6.34
C PHE A 173 -0.44 -0.96 -6.33
N VAL A 174 -0.07 -0.38 -7.46
CA VAL A 174 0.17 1.05 -7.65
C VAL A 174 -1.03 1.66 -8.34
N ASP A 175 -1.46 2.84 -7.90
CA ASP A 175 -2.57 3.55 -8.57
C ASP A 175 -2.17 3.89 -10.01
N GLY A 176 -3.05 3.56 -10.97
CA GLY A 176 -2.90 3.90 -12.37
C GLY A 176 -3.27 5.35 -12.67
N GLU A 177 -3.06 5.76 -13.92
CA GLU A 177 -3.53 7.08 -14.42
C GLU A 177 -5.02 7.07 -14.77
N ALA A 178 -5.60 5.89 -15.06
CA ALA A 178 -7.02 5.74 -15.35
C ALA A 178 -7.83 5.47 -14.08
N LEU A 179 -9.06 6.01 -14.01
CA LEU A 179 -9.97 5.73 -12.91
C LEU A 179 -10.19 4.21 -12.78
N ARG A 180 -9.91 3.69 -11.57
CA ARG A 180 -10.17 2.30 -11.14
C ARG A 180 -9.29 1.21 -11.77
N ALA A 181 -8.20 1.58 -12.44
CA ALA A 181 -7.18 0.64 -12.88
C ALA A 181 -5.85 0.92 -12.18
N GLY A 182 -5.11 -0.12 -11.82
CA GLY A 182 -3.78 0.04 -11.23
C GLY A 182 -2.73 -0.85 -11.88
N VAL A 183 -1.52 -0.83 -11.33
CA VAL A 183 -0.38 -1.57 -11.89
C VAL A 183 0.17 -2.51 -10.84
N LEU A 184 0.35 -3.77 -11.23
CA LEU A 184 1.02 -4.75 -10.41
C LEU A 184 2.54 -4.52 -10.39
N GLY A 185 3.14 -4.61 -9.22
CA GLY A 185 4.57 -4.44 -9.08
C GLY A 185 5.21 -5.26 -7.97
N LEU A 186 6.53 -5.16 -7.92
CA LEU A 186 7.37 -5.80 -6.92
C LEU A 186 8.42 -4.79 -6.42
N ILE A 187 8.55 -4.67 -5.10
CA ILE A 187 9.72 -4.07 -4.45
C ILE A 187 10.59 -5.22 -3.94
N PRO A 188 11.71 -5.56 -4.62
CA PRO A 188 12.61 -6.60 -4.15
C PRO A 188 13.09 -6.33 -2.72
N SER A 189 13.33 -7.37 -1.93
CA SER A 189 13.80 -7.23 -0.54
C SER A 189 15.06 -6.35 -0.43
N SER A 190 15.98 -6.47 -1.40
CA SER A 190 17.21 -5.68 -1.51
C SER A 190 16.99 -4.20 -1.88
N GLU A 191 15.77 -3.81 -2.23
CA GLU A 191 15.39 -2.44 -2.64
C GLU A 191 14.45 -1.77 -1.62
N GLN A 192 14.08 -2.48 -0.55
CA GLN A 192 13.35 -1.95 0.60
C GLN A 192 14.30 -1.29 1.61
N THR A 193 14.00 -0.06 2.02
CA THR A 193 14.77 0.65 3.07
C THR A 193 14.33 0.28 4.48
N ARG A 194 13.11 -0.27 4.61
CA ARG A 194 12.51 -0.80 5.83
C ARG A 194 11.48 -1.88 5.47
N PRO A 195 11.06 -2.74 6.42
CA PRO A 195 9.89 -3.58 6.24
C PRO A 195 8.64 -2.73 5.94
N LEU A 196 7.80 -3.21 5.02
CA LEU A 196 6.49 -2.64 4.71
C LEU A 196 5.39 -3.54 5.27
N ARG A 197 4.37 -2.97 5.92
CA ARG A 197 3.21 -3.74 6.40
C ARG A 197 2.27 -4.08 5.26
N LEU A 198 1.45 -5.11 5.42
CA LEU A 198 0.36 -5.42 4.51
C LEU A 198 -0.64 -4.26 4.50
N GLY A 199 -1.03 -3.82 3.31
CA GLY A 199 -1.92 -2.67 3.12
C GLY A 199 -1.29 -1.30 3.39
N GLU A 200 0.00 -1.24 3.75
CA GLU A 200 0.68 0.03 3.96
C GLU A 200 0.83 0.77 2.63
N ALA A 201 0.45 2.06 2.63
CA ALA A 201 0.77 2.96 1.54
C ALA A 201 2.28 3.27 1.54
N PHE A 202 2.89 3.21 0.36
CA PHE A 202 4.30 3.54 0.17
C PHE A 202 4.49 4.46 -1.03
N GLU A 203 5.64 5.13 -1.06
CA GLU A 203 6.16 5.79 -2.25
C GLU A 203 7.47 5.12 -2.66
N ALA A 204 7.60 4.78 -3.94
CA ALA A 204 8.80 4.17 -4.48
C ALA A 204 9.00 4.57 -5.94
N ARG A 205 10.25 4.51 -6.40
CA ARG A 205 10.61 4.82 -7.79
C ARG A 205 10.53 3.57 -8.64
N VAL A 206 9.92 3.69 -9.83
CA VAL A 206 9.93 2.63 -10.84
C VAL A 206 11.34 2.47 -11.40
N THR A 207 11.92 1.28 -11.21
CA THR A 207 13.26 0.93 -11.69
C THR A 207 13.24 0.13 -12.98
N PHE A 208 12.13 -0.51 -13.31
CA PHE A 208 11.97 -1.27 -14.53
C PHE A 208 10.49 -1.45 -14.85
N VAL A 209 10.12 -1.28 -16.12
CA VAL A 209 8.80 -1.66 -16.65
C VAL A 209 9.03 -2.92 -17.48
N ARG A 210 8.36 -4.02 -17.13
CA ARG A 210 8.47 -5.32 -17.79
C ARG A 210 7.64 -5.36 -19.07
N GLU A 211 7.90 -6.34 -19.93
CA GLU A 211 7.15 -6.56 -21.17
C GLU A 211 5.66 -6.86 -20.93
N ASP A 212 5.33 -7.51 -19.82
CA ASP A 212 3.95 -7.78 -19.38
C ASP A 212 3.26 -6.56 -18.73
N GLY A 213 3.94 -5.41 -18.69
CA GLY A 213 3.45 -4.17 -18.10
C GLY A 213 3.53 -4.10 -16.57
N ARG A 214 4.06 -5.13 -15.89
CA ARG A 214 4.34 -5.07 -14.45
C ARG A 214 5.59 -4.24 -14.17
N ILE A 215 5.71 -3.73 -12.94
CA ILE A 215 6.82 -2.82 -12.58
C ILE A 215 7.69 -3.36 -11.45
N ASN A 216 9.01 -3.15 -11.55
CA ASN A 216 9.90 -3.24 -10.40
C ASN A 216 10.10 -1.85 -9.81
N LEU A 217 10.19 -1.81 -8.49
CA LEU A 217 10.23 -0.58 -7.70
C LEU A 217 11.42 -0.59 -6.74
N SER A 218 11.87 0.59 -6.34
CA SER A 218 12.89 0.77 -5.31
C SER A 218 12.56 1.93 -4.40
N MET A 219 12.68 1.70 -3.09
CA MET A 219 12.62 2.75 -2.06
C MET A 219 13.98 3.43 -1.85
N ARG A 220 15.04 2.90 -2.46
CA ARG A 220 16.40 3.45 -2.34
C ARG A 220 16.58 4.62 -3.32
N PRO A 221 17.39 5.62 -2.94
CA PRO A 221 17.75 6.71 -3.85
C PRO A 221 18.46 6.16 -5.09
N ARG A 222 18.43 6.92 -6.19
CA ARG A 222 19.12 6.55 -7.42
C ARG A 222 20.61 6.33 -7.14
N LYS A 223 21.22 5.34 -7.79
CA LYS A 223 22.68 5.13 -7.73
C LYS A 223 23.47 6.33 -8.27
N GLU A 224 22.88 7.15 -9.14
CA GLU A 224 23.48 8.40 -9.63
C GLU A 224 23.36 9.53 -8.61
N ILE A 225 22.20 9.72 -7.99
CA ILE A 225 22.03 10.69 -6.88
C ILE A 225 22.91 10.31 -5.69
N GLY A 226 23.04 9.03 -5.34
CA GLY A 226 24.01 8.57 -4.35
C GLY A 226 25.45 8.92 -4.72
N ARG A 227 25.83 8.90 -6.01
CA ARG A 227 27.17 9.33 -6.45
C ARG A 227 27.37 10.85 -6.31
N GLU A 228 26.33 11.64 -6.56
CA GLU A 228 26.38 13.10 -6.39
C GLU A 228 26.33 13.52 -4.92
N GLU A 229 25.52 12.85 -4.11
CA GLU A 229 25.50 13.00 -2.65
C GLU A 229 26.82 12.56 -2.01
N ASP A 230 27.43 11.46 -2.47
CA ASP A 230 28.72 10.99 -1.96
C ASP A 230 29.83 12.03 -2.26
N ALA A 231 29.87 12.56 -3.49
CA ALA A 231 30.82 13.61 -3.87
C ALA A 231 30.55 14.93 -3.11
N GLY A 232 29.27 15.32 -2.99
CA GLY A 232 28.84 16.50 -2.24
C GLY A 232 29.19 16.42 -0.76
N ARG A 233 28.91 15.28 -0.10
CA ARG A 233 29.26 15.06 1.32
C ARG A 233 30.76 15.08 1.57
N ILE A 234 31.56 14.50 0.65
CA ILE A 234 33.03 14.56 0.75
C ILE A 234 33.51 16.00 0.59
N LEU A 235 32.95 16.75 -0.37
CA LEU A 235 33.32 18.14 -0.60
C LEU A 235 32.91 19.05 0.57
N GLU A 236 31.72 18.87 1.13
CA GLU A 236 31.24 19.59 2.31
C GLU A 236 32.11 19.29 3.53
N TYR A 237 32.47 18.03 3.74
CA TYR A 237 33.42 17.64 4.78
C TYR A 237 34.77 18.35 4.62
N LEU A 238 35.26 18.44 3.38
CA LEU A 238 36.55 19.05 3.06
C LEU A 238 36.52 20.58 3.19
N ARG A 239 35.40 21.22 2.82
CA ARG A 239 35.13 22.66 3.02
C ARG A 239 34.94 23.03 4.49
N SER A 240 34.36 22.14 5.30
CA SER A 240 34.17 22.38 6.74
C SER A 240 35.49 22.44 7.54
N ARG A 241 36.61 22.01 6.92
CA ARG A 241 37.93 22.08 7.52
C ARG A 241 38.61 23.40 7.14
N ASN A 242 39.06 24.15 8.14
CA ASN A 242 39.78 25.42 7.95
C ASN A 242 41.04 25.32 7.06
N THR A 243 41.58 24.13 6.87
CA THR A 243 42.78 23.87 6.05
C THR A 243 42.46 23.52 4.59
N GLY A 244 41.19 23.35 4.21
CA GLY A 244 40.80 22.88 2.88
C GLY A 244 41.39 21.52 2.51
N ALA A 245 41.74 20.69 3.50
CA ALA A 245 42.45 19.44 3.30
C ALA A 245 42.03 18.36 4.31
N MET A 246 42.04 17.10 3.87
CA MET A 246 41.72 15.95 4.73
C MET A 246 42.73 14.80 4.55
N PRO A 247 43.05 14.05 5.64
CA PRO A 247 43.95 12.90 5.62
C PRO A 247 43.21 11.63 5.15
N TYR A 248 42.41 11.76 4.10
CA TYR A 248 41.69 10.65 3.49
C TYR A 248 41.89 10.73 1.98
N SER A 249 42.37 9.64 1.39
CA SER A 249 42.61 9.48 -0.04
C SER A 249 42.14 8.12 -0.53
N ASP A 250 42.37 7.81 -1.81
CA ASP A 250 42.00 6.51 -2.36
C ASP A 250 42.80 5.32 -1.76
N GLU A 251 43.91 5.62 -1.09
CA GLU A 251 44.72 4.69 -0.31
C GLU A 251 44.08 4.34 1.05
N THR A 252 43.16 5.19 1.56
CA THR A 252 42.57 5.03 2.90
C THR A 252 41.92 3.65 3.08
N PRO A 253 42.15 2.97 4.21
CA PRO A 253 41.55 1.67 4.48
C PRO A 253 40.01 1.68 4.45
N PRO A 254 39.34 0.62 3.94
CA PRO A 254 37.89 0.57 3.81
C PRO A 254 37.11 0.80 5.10
N ASP A 255 37.62 0.29 6.22
CA ASP A 255 37.01 0.42 7.55
C ASP A 255 37.02 1.86 8.05
N VAL A 256 38.10 2.61 7.77
CA VAL A 256 38.21 4.04 8.09
C VAL A 256 37.23 4.86 7.24
N ILE A 257 37.13 4.57 5.94
CA ILE A 257 36.19 5.25 5.03
C ILE A 257 34.74 4.99 5.46
N GLN A 258 34.40 3.74 5.76
CA GLN A 258 33.06 3.37 6.20
C GLN A 258 32.69 4.06 7.51
N ARG A 259 33.61 4.12 8.49
CA ARG A 259 33.38 4.83 9.77
C ARG A 259 33.21 6.32 9.59
N LYS A 260 33.97 6.94 8.67
CA LYS A 260 33.99 8.41 8.54
C LYS A 260 32.93 8.97 7.61
N PHE A 261 32.68 8.31 6.48
CA PHE A 261 31.81 8.79 5.41
C PHE A 261 30.56 7.93 5.21
N GLY A 262 30.45 6.79 5.89
CA GLY A 262 29.29 5.90 5.79
C GLY A 262 29.18 5.14 4.45
N ILE A 263 30.22 5.20 3.62
CA ILE A 263 30.23 4.62 2.26
C ILE A 263 31.37 3.62 2.06
N SER A 264 31.21 2.73 1.08
CA SER A 264 32.24 1.77 0.71
C SER A 264 33.47 2.44 0.07
N LYS A 265 34.65 1.82 0.17
CA LYS A 265 35.89 2.27 -0.52
C LYS A 265 35.68 2.46 -2.03
N ALA A 266 34.91 1.57 -2.67
CA ALA A 266 34.60 1.70 -4.09
C ALA A 266 33.68 2.89 -4.42
N ALA A 267 32.78 3.28 -3.51
CA ALA A 267 31.98 4.50 -3.66
C ALA A 267 32.83 5.75 -3.43
N PHE A 268 33.67 5.75 -2.40
CA PHE A 268 34.60 6.82 -2.07
C PHE A 268 35.58 7.12 -3.21
N LYS A 269 36.22 6.09 -3.79
CA LYS A 269 37.11 6.25 -4.96
C LYS A 269 36.39 6.86 -6.17
N ARG A 270 35.15 6.44 -6.42
CA ARG A 270 34.34 6.97 -7.52
C ARG A 270 33.94 8.44 -7.29
N ALA A 271 33.59 8.82 -6.07
CA ALA A 271 33.24 10.19 -5.70
C ALA A 271 34.45 11.13 -5.81
N LEU A 272 35.61 10.74 -5.28
CA LEU A 272 36.86 11.49 -5.46
C LEU A 272 37.26 11.59 -6.94
N GLY A 273 37.12 10.50 -7.71
CA GLY A 273 37.36 10.51 -9.15
C GLY A 273 36.42 11.42 -9.94
N LYS A 274 35.22 11.74 -9.43
CA LYS A 274 34.34 12.78 -10.00
C LYS A 274 34.91 14.17 -9.67
N LEU A 275 35.16 14.47 -8.39
CA LEU A 275 35.66 15.78 -7.93
C LEU A 275 37.02 16.16 -8.56
N MET A 276 37.91 15.19 -8.78
CA MET A 276 39.20 15.42 -9.47
C MET A 276 39.00 15.73 -10.96
N ARG A 277 38.08 15.04 -11.64
CA ARG A 277 37.74 15.31 -13.06
C ARG A 277 37.09 16.67 -13.24
N GLU A 278 36.33 17.12 -12.25
CA GLU A 278 35.72 18.46 -12.19
C GLU A 278 36.71 19.55 -11.75
N GLY A 279 37.96 19.18 -11.42
CA GLY A 279 39.00 20.13 -11.02
C GLY A 279 38.81 20.73 -9.63
N ILE A 280 37.91 20.18 -8.81
CA ILE A 280 37.54 20.73 -7.49
C ILE A 280 38.55 20.32 -6.41
N VAL A 281 39.13 19.12 -6.52
CA VAL A 281 40.07 18.58 -5.54
C VAL A 281 41.29 17.94 -6.21
N ARG A 282 42.39 17.82 -5.47
CA ARG A 282 43.60 17.08 -5.86
C ARG A 282 44.05 16.15 -4.73
N GLN A 283 44.76 15.08 -5.06
CA GLN A 283 45.32 14.16 -4.07
C GLN A 283 46.84 14.19 -4.10
N GLU A 284 47.46 14.23 -2.93
CA GLU A 284 48.91 14.08 -2.75
C GLU A 284 49.15 13.04 -1.64
N GLY A 285 49.56 11.84 -2.04
CA GLY A 285 49.72 10.68 -1.16
C GLY A 285 48.44 10.36 -0.39
N SER A 286 48.54 10.30 0.94
CA SER A 286 47.39 9.98 1.81
C SER A 286 46.46 11.16 2.10
N TRP A 287 46.62 12.29 1.40
CA TRP A 287 45.85 13.51 1.62
C TRP A 287 45.06 13.95 0.37
N THR A 288 43.88 14.54 0.60
CA THR A 288 43.06 15.19 -0.42
C THR A 288 42.93 16.68 -0.07
N TYR A 289 43.14 17.55 -1.06
CA TYR A 289 43.13 19.01 -0.94
C TYR A 289 42.07 19.62 -1.85
N LEU A 290 41.46 20.73 -1.43
CA LEU A 290 40.65 21.59 -2.28
C LEU A 290 41.59 22.30 -3.25
N ASN A 291 41.18 22.44 -4.51
CA ASN A 291 41.89 23.32 -5.42
C ASN A 291 41.47 24.77 -5.15
N GLU A 292 42.46 25.66 -5.07
CA GLU A 292 42.25 27.11 -4.93
C GLU A 292 41.78 27.69 -6.27
N GLN A 293 40.53 27.44 -6.66
CA GLN A 293 39.80 28.21 -7.66
C GLN A 293 38.33 27.81 -7.66
N GLN A 294 37.52 28.50 -6.84
CA GLN A 294 36.16 28.98 -7.11
C GLN A 294 35.54 29.45 -5.78
N ASP A 295 36.11 30.53 -5.24
CA ASP A 295 35.40 31.49 -4.41
C ASP A 295 35.61 32.86 -5.08
N GLN A 296 34.88 33.08 -6.17
CA GLN A 296 34.47 34.43 -6.53
C GLN A 296 32.96 34.38 -6.81
N PRO A 297 32.19 35.31 -6.24
CA PRO A 297 30.73 35.28 -6.17
C PRO A 297 30.04 35.30 -7.52
#